data_AF-A0A1B6CF63-F1
#
_entry.id   AF-A0A1B6CF63-F1
#
_cell.length_a   1.000
_cell.length_b   1.000
_cell.length_c   1.000
_cell.angle_alpha   90.00
_cell.angle_beta   90.00
_cell.angle_gamma   90.00
#
_symmetry.space_group_name_H-M   'P 1'
#
loop_
_entity.id
_entity.type
_entity.pdbx_description
1 polymer ?
#
loop_
_entity_poly.entity_id
_entity_poly.type
_entity_poly.pdbx_seq_one_letter_code
_entity_poly.pdbx_strand_id
1 'polypeptide(L)'
;MPPPVDWPNKLCSKLEQERAAGQRLNIIIVAEGAIDREGVPITAEKVKNIVVDTLKQDTRITVLGHVQRGGSPSAFDRVLGCRMGAEAVMALMEATPDTEACVVSLDGNQAVRLPLMECVEKTKAVAKAMADKQWELAVQLRGRSFARNLETYKMLTRLKPPKSAFDEEGRGMEGYTVAVMHIGAPACGMNAAVRSFVRNCIYRGDTVYGIHDGVEGLVAGNVQVMKWSDVTGWVGQGGAMLGTKRTLPNQRMPQIAARLKEFKIQALLIIGGFEAYQAGLQLTENRNTYPEFCIPIVIIPSTISNNVPGTEFSLGCDTALNEITEICDRIRQSAQGTKRRVFIIETMGGYCGYLATVAGLAGGADAAYIYEEKFSIKDLQQDVYHMASKMAEGVQRGLILRNEKCNDNYNTDFIFRLYSEEGKGLFSARMNVLGHMQQGGSPTPFDRNMGTKQAAKTVEWIIEQLKIHCKEDGSVYANTPESAVMMGVVRRQYRFTPLVELKKETNFEQRIPKHQWWLKLRPLLRILAKHDSTYEEEGMYMTVEEVSRLSNIL
;
A
#
# COMPACT_ATOMS: atom_id res chain seq x y z
N MET A 1 -21.66 -1.25 12.29
CA MET A 1 -22.93 -1.47 13.01
C MET A 1 -23.28 -2.94 12.98
N PRO A 2 -23.74 -3.50 14.10
CA PRO A 2 -24.38 -4.81 14.13
C PRO A 2 -25.47 -4.93 13.04
N PRO A 3 -25.62 -6.11 12.42
CA PRO A 3 -26.67 -6.31 11.46
C PRO A 3 -28.05 -6.34 12.16
N PRO A 4 -29.12 -5.94 11.46
CA PRO A 4 -30.48 -6.05 11.99
C PRO A 4 -30.89 -7.50 12.27
N VAL A 5 -31.96 -7.71 13.04
CA VAL A 5 -32.42 -9.05 13.47
C VAL A 5 -32.74 -9.98 12.28
N ASP A 6 -33.14 -9.40 11.14
CA ASP A 6 -33.41 -10.13 9.89
C ASP A 6 -32.14 -10.50 9.09
N TRP A 7 -30.96 -10.41 9.71
CA TRP A 7 -29.69 -10.80 9.08
C TRP A 7 -29.66 -12.23 8.53
N PRO A 8 -30.34 -13.25 9.11
CA PRO A 8 -30.35 -14.60 8.53
C PRO A 8 -30.92 -14.61 7.11
N ASN A 9 -32.08 -13.97 6.93
CA ASN A 9 -32.76 -13.89 5.64
C ASN A 9 -31.94 -13.09 4.62
N LYS A 10 -31.34 -11.97 5.07
CA LYS A 10 -30.45 -11.16 4.23
C LYS A 10 -29.22 -11.93 3.78
N LEU A 11 -28.62 -12.71 4.68
CA LEU A 11 -27.47 -13.55 4.36
C LEU A 11 -27.87 -14.64 3.35
N CYS A 12 -28.96 -15.36 3.61
CA CYS A 12 -29.44 -16.43 2.73
C CYS A 12 -29.75 -15.92 1.32
N SER A 13 -30.52 -14.83 1.22
CA SER A 13 -30.85 -14.21 -0.07
C SER A 13 -29.59 -13.77 -0.82
N LYS A 14 -28.59 -13.23 -0.11
CA LYS A 14 -27.32 -12.85 -0.72
C LYS A 14 -26.57 -14.07 -1.25
N LEU A 15 -26.43 -15.14 -0.47
CA LEU A 15 -25.72 -16.35 -0.86
C LEU A 15 -26.37 -17.05 -2.06
N GLU A 16 -27.71 -17.10 -2.11
CA GLU A 16 -28.43 -17.59 -3.29
C GLU A 16 -28.12 -16.77 -4.54
N GLN A 17 -28.13 -15.45 -4.41
CA GLN A 17 -27.76 -14.55 -5.51
C GLN A 17 -26.30 -14.75 -5.94
N GLU A 18 -25.36 -14.97 -5.01
CA GLU A 18 -23.94 -15.21 -5.35
C GLU A 18 -23.83 -16.50 -6.16
N ARG A 19 -24.52 -17.55 -5.73
CA ARG A 19 -24.51 -18.85 -6.40
C ARG A 19 -25.18 -18.81 -7.78
N ALA A 20 -26.31 -18.10 -7.90
CA ALA A 20 -26.98 -17.87 -9.17
C ALA A 20 -26.12 -17.05 -10.15
N ALA A 21 -25.25 -16.17 -9.64
CA ALA A 21 -24.27 -15.43 -10.43
C ALA A 21 -23.03 -16.26 -10.81
N GLY A 22 -23.01 -17.57 -10.50
CA GLY A 22 -21.92 -18.49 -10.84
C GLY A 22 -20.78 -18.53 -9.82
N GLN A 23 -20.91 -17.86 -8.66
CA GLN A 23 -19.92 -17.93 -7.60
C GLN A 23 -19.98 -19.31 -6.94
N ARG A 24 -18.88 -20.06 -7.06
CA ARG A 24 -18.78 -21.44 -6.55
C ARG A 24 -18.45 -21.53 -5.06
N LEU A 25 -17.86 -20.48 -4.50
CA LEU A 25 -17.36 -20.45 -3.12
C LEU A 25 -17.80 -19.15 -2.45
N ASN A 26 -18.30 -19.26 -1.22
CA ASN A 26 -18.62 -18.12 -0.37
C ASN A 26 -17.74 -18.18 0.88
N ILE A 27 -17.15 -17.05 1.26
CA ILE A 27 -16.36 -16.92 2.48
C ILE A 27 -17.06 -15.91 3.39
N ILE A 28 -17.49 -16.37 4.56
CA ILE A 28 -18.15 -15.56 5.57
C ILE A 28 -17.17 -15.41 6.74
N ILE A 29 -16.76 -14.18 7.03
CA ILE A 29 -15.89 -13.87 8.17
C ILE A 29 -16.78 -13.40 9.31
N VAL A 30 -16.75 -14.14 10.42
CA VAL A 30 -17.49 -13.82 11.65
C VAL A 30 -16.49 -13.40 12.71
N ALA A 31 -16.63 -12.20 13.25
CA ALA A 31 -15.78 -11.73 14.36
C ALA A 31 -16.17 -12.46 15.66
N GLU A 32 -15.21 -12.70 16.56
CA GLU A 32 -15.47 -13.40 17.83
C GLU A 32 -16.53 -12.70 18.70
N GLY A 33 -16.54 -11.36 18.68
CA GLY A 33 -17.54 -10.52 19.37
C GLY A 33 -18.72 -10.10 18.51
N ALA A 34 -19.08 -10.86 17.47
CA ALA A 34 -20.21 -10.51 16.60
C ALA A 34 -21.55 -10.64 17.35
N ILE A 35 -22.35 -9.58 17.28
CA ILE A 35 -23.69 -9.48 17.86
C ILE A 35 -24.65 -8.88 16.83
N ASP A 36 -25.95 -9.11 16.98
CA ASP A 36 -26.99 -8.34 16.29
C ASP A 36 -27.36 -7.06 17.04
N ARG A 37 -28.30 -6.28 16.50
CA ARG A 37 -28.75 -5.01 17.11
C ARG A 37 -29.44 -5.16 18.46
N GLU A 38 -29.90 -6.36 18.82
CA GLU A 38 -30.46 -6.63 20.15
C GLU A 38 -29.40 -7.06 21.16
N GLY A 39 -28.16 -7.25 20.72
CA GLY A 39 -27.06 -7.72 21.56
C GLY A 39 -26.98 -9.25 21.60
N VAL A 40 -27.73 -9.96 20.76
CA VAL A 40 -27.67 -11.42 20.71
C VAL A 40 -26.41 -11.85 19.95
N PRO A 41 -25.57 -12.74 20.51
CA PRO A 41 -24.39 -13.25 19.82
C PRO A 41 -24.70 -13.92 18.47
N ILE A 42 -23.86 -13.62 17.49
CA ILE A 42 -23.85 -14.27 16.17
C ILE A 42 -22.64 -15.18 16.10
N THR A 43 -22.85 -16.47 16.42
CA THR A 43 -21.78 -17.48 16.38
C THR A 43 -21.60 -18.07 14.98
N ALA A 44 -20.42 -18.65 14.72
CA ALA A 44 -20.15 -19.36 13.47
C ALA A 44 -21.11 -20.56 13.28
N GLU A 45 -21.43 -21.29 14.36
CA GLU A 45 -22.44 -22.35 14.36
C GLU A 45 -23.82 -21.85 13.94
N LYS A 46 -24.27 -20.69 14.48
CA LYS A 46 -25.56 -20.11 14.11
C LYS A 46 -25.60 -19.79 12.61
N VAL A 47 -24.53 -19.17 12.09
CA VAL A 47 -24.40 -18.88 10.65
C VAL A 47 -24.42 -20.17 9.81
N LYS A 48 -23.66 -21.20 10.21
CA LYS A 48 -23.64 -22.49 9.51
C LYS A 48 -25.01 -23.13 9.47
N ASN A 49 -25.69 -23.25 10.62
CA ASN A 49 -26.99 -23.88 10.70
C ASN A 49 -28.01 -23.17 9.80
N ILE A 50 -28.03 -21.84 9.80
CA ILE A 50 -28.88 -21.06 8.89
C ILE A 50 -28.62 -21.40 7.42
N VAL A 51 -27.35 -21.45 6.99
CA VAL A 51 -26.98 -21.74 5.59
C VAL A 51 -27.30 -23.19 5.22
N VAL A 52 -27.02 -24.15 6.09
CA VAL A 52 -27.30 -25.57 5.85
C VAL A 52 -28.80 -25.83 5.85
N ASP A 53 -29.55 -25.32 6.84
CA ASP A 53 -30.96 -25.62 7.00
C ASP A 53 -31.81 -24.96 5.93
N THR A 54 -31.50 -23.69 5.60
CA THR A 54 -32.28 -22.89 4.64
C THR A 54 -31.84 -23.14 3.20
N LEU A 55 -30.53 -23.12 2.92
CA LEU A 55 -30.01 -23.15 1.54
C LEU A 55 -29.49 -24.52 1.10
N LYS A 56 -29.41 -25.50 2.01
CA LYS A 56 -28.87 -26.85 1.76
C LYS A 56 -27.47 -26.82 1.12
N GLN A 57 -26.62 -25.87 1.52
CA GLN A 57 -25.25 -25.74 0.99
C GLN A 57 -24.22 -26.36 1.94
N ASP A 58 -23.22 -27.06 1.38
CA ASP A 58 -22.09 -27.58 2.17
C ASP A 58 -21.34 -26.41 2.81
N THR A 59 -21.33 -26.37 4.14
CA THR A 59 -20.81 -25.26 4.94
C THR A 59 -19.88 -25.78 6.01
N ARG A 60 -18.64 -25.28 6.02
CA ARG A 60 -17.60 -25.65 6.98
C ARG A 60 -17.24 -24.45 7.83
N ILE A 61 -16.96 -24.70 9.11
CA ILE A 61 -16.49 -23.69 10.05
C ILE A 61 -14.99 -23.89 10.22
N THR A 62 -14.24 -22.80 10.09
CA THR A 62 -12.80 -22.77 10.39
C THR A 62 -12.57 -21.69 11.43
N VAL A 63 -12.23 -22.09 12.64
CA VAL A 63 -11.81 -21.18 13.71
C VAL A 63 -10.29 -21.12 13.69
N LEU A 64 -9.73 -19.98 13.32
CA LEU A 64 -8.27 -19.80 13.25
C LEU A 64 -7.63 -19.90 14.66
N GLY A 65 -8.28 -19.34 15.68
CA GLY A 65 -7.79 -19.35 17.06
C GLY A 65 -6.42 -18.69 17.20
N HIS A 66 -5.54 -19.30 18.01
CA HIS A 66 -4.26 -18.72 18.40
C HIS A 66 -3.22 -18.59 17.28
N VAL A 67 -3.44 -19.19 16.11
CA VAL A 67 -2.54 -18.99 14.95
C VAL A 67 -2.52 -17.53 14.50
N GLN A 68 -3.54 -16.73 14.86
CA GLN A 68 -3.59 -15.29 14.64
C GLN A 68 -2.60 -14.50 15.54
N ARG A 69 -2.11 -15.11 16.62
CA ARG A 69 -1.15 -14.51 17.56
C ARG A 69 0.28 -14.99 17.34
N GLY A 70 0.44 -16.12 16.64
CA GLY A 70 1.74 -16.70 16.30
C GLY A 70 2.26 -16.21 14.94
N GLY A 71 3.36 -16.84 14.50
CA GLY A 71 4.04 -16.47 13.26
C GLY A 71 5.06 -15.35 13.45
N SER A 72 5.94 -15.21 12.46
CA SER A 72 6.91 -14.11 12.45
C SER A 72 6.17 -12.78 12.17
N PRO A 73 6.49 -11.69 12.89
CA PRO A 73 5.88 -10.39 12.63
C PRO A 73 6.16 -9.91 11.20
N SER A 74 5.21 -9.16 10.63
CA SER A 74 5.35 -8.56 9.30
C SER A 74 6.50 -7.54 9.27
N ALA A 75 6.99 -7.19 8.09
CA ALA A 75 8.00 -6.14 7.95
C ALA A 75 7.55 -4.81 8.60
N PHE A 76 6.27 -4.46 8.42
CA PHE A 76 5.66 -3.29 9.06
C PHE A 76 5.70 -3.38 10.58
N ASP A 77 5.27 -4.50 11.18
CA ASP A 77 5.24 -4.67 12.64
C ASP A 77 6.64 -4.64 13.26
N ARG A 78 7.65 -5.17 12.56
CA ARG A 78 9.05 -5.11 13.03
C ARG A 78 9.57 -3.68 13.05
N VAL A 79 9.38 -2.94 11.95
CA VAL A 79 9.81 -1.54 11.86
C VAL A 79 9.06 -0.67 12.86
N LEU A 80 7.74 -0.90 13.01
CA LEU A 80 6.91 -0.25 14.01
C LEU A 80 7.45 -0.48 15.43
N GLY A 81 7.73 -1.74 15.79
CA GLY A 81 8.28 -2.10 17.09
C GLY A 81 9.64 -1.45 17.36
N CYS A 82 10.54 -1.44 16.36
CA CYS A 82 11.84 -0.76 16.47
C CYS A 82 11.68 0.75 16.72
N ARG A 83 10.79 1.42 15.98
CA ARG A 83 10.55 2.87 16.12
C ARG A 83 9.91 3.21 17.46
N MET A 84 8.85 2.48 17.84
CA MET A 84 8.17 2.70 19.11
C MET A 84 9.08 2.42 20.31
N GLY A 85 9.92 1.39 20.22
CA GLY A 85 10.89 1.06 21.27
C GLY A 85 11.94 2.15 21.44
N ALA A 86 12.52 2.65 20.35
CA ALA A 86 13.49 3.75 20.39
C ALA A 86 12.87 5.02 21.00
N GLU A 87 11.67 5.36 20.55
CA GLU A 87 10.94 6.54 21.04
C GLU A 87 10.54 6.41 22.52
N ALA A 88 10.21 5.20 22.98
CA ALA A 88 9.94 4.95 24.40
C ALA A 88 11.19 5.14 25.28
N VAL A 89 12.37 4.76 24.77
CA VAL A 89 13.63 5.02 25.48
C VAL A 89 13.90 6.53 25.59
N MET A 90 13.70 7.28 24.51
CA MET A 90 13.83 8.75 24.53
C MET A 90 12.87 9.38 25.53
N ALA A 91 11.60 8.97 25.52
CA ALA A 91 10.59 9.43 26.47
C ALA A 91 10.99 9.17 27.94
N LEU A 92 11.59 8.02 28.23
CA LEU A 92 12.08 7.69 29.57
C LEU A 92 13.31 8.53 29.98
N MET A 93 14.20 8.83 29.05
CA MET A 93 15.40 9.64 29.31
C MET A 93 15.06 11.11 29.56
N GLU A 94 14.00 11.61 28.94
CA GLU A 94 13.51 12.99 29.08
C GLU A 94 12.53 13.17 30.24
N ALA A 95 12.00 12.08 30.79
CA ALA A 95 10.99 12.13 31.84
C ALA A 95 11.50 12.80 33.12
N THR A 96 10.71 13.74 33.62
CA THR A 96 10.85 14.36 34.94
C THR A 96 9.82 13.78 35.93
N PRO A 97 9.95 14.03 37.25
CA PRO A 97 8.94 13.60 38.23
C PRO A 97 7.51 14.09 37.93
N ASP A 98 7.37 15.20 37.20
CA ASP A 98 6.09 15.80 36.83
C ASP A 98 5.59 15.34 35.44
N THR A 99 6.36 14.52 34.73
CA THR A 99 5.98 14.03 33.39
C THR A 99 4.86 13.00 33.51
N GLU A 100 3.73 13.25 32.84
CA GLU A 100 2.61 12.30 32.81
C GLU A 100 3.00 11.02 32.07
N ALA A 101 2.48 9.88 32.53
CA ALA A 101 2.61 8.61 31.83
C ALA A 101 2.04 8.71 30.41
N CYS A 102 2.85 8.34 29.41
CA CYS A 102 2.46 8.39 28.01
C CYS A 102 2.48 7.01 27.34
N VAL A 103 1.77 6.92 26.21
CA VAL A 103 1.78 5.79 25.27
C VAL A 103 2.44 6.27 24.00
N VAL A 104 3.50 5.57 23.59
CA VAL A 104 4.09 5.76 22.27
C VAL A 104 3.20 5.07 21.24
N SER A 105 2.89 5.77 20.15
CA SER A 105 2.08 5.25 19.04
C SER A 105 2.56 5.85 17.71
N LEU A 106 1.90 5.48 16.61
CA LEU A 106 2.04 6.19 15.34
C LEU A 106 0.75 6.94 14.99
N ASP A 107 0.88 8.18 14.55
CA ASP A 107 -0.15 8.88 13.78
C ASP A 107 0.25 8.94 12.30
N GLY A 108 -0.39 8.10 11.48
CA GLY A 108 0.06 7.87 10.11
C GLY A 108 1.45 7.24 10.09
N ASN A 109 2.42 7.95 9.54
CA ASN A 109 3.82 7.52 9.48
C ASN A 109 4.75 8.27 10.46
N GLN A 110 4.19 9.00 11.42
CA GLN A 110 4.94 9.76 12.42
C GLN A 110 4.77 9.16 13.82
N ALA A 111 5.85 9.08 14.59
CA ALA A 111 5.80 8.67 16.00
C ALA A 111 5.20 9.77 16.86
N VAL A 112 4.37 9.39 17.84
CA VAL A 112 3.64 10.31 18.72
C VAL A 112 3.62 9.79 20.14
N ARG A 113 3.67 10.70 21.12
CA ARG A 113 3.52 10.38 22.55
C ARG A 113 2.18 10.93 23.02
N LEU A 114 1.30 10.06 23.50
CA LEU A 114 -0.06 10.39 23.91
C LEU A 114 -0.26 10.15 25.41
N PRO A 115 -1.01 11.00 26.14
CA PRO A 115 -1.33 10.74 27.54
C PRO A 115 -2.02 9.38 27.71
N LEU A 116 -1.51 8.55 28.63
CA LEU A 116 -2.01 7.19 28.83
C LEU A 116 -3.49 7.20 29.24
N MET A 117 -3.87 8.10 30.14
CA MET A 117 -5.22 8.15 30.68
C MET A 117 -6.25 8.56 29.62
N GLU A 118 -5.92 9.53 28.75
CA GLU A 118 -6.78 9.91 27.62
C GLU A 118 -7.02 8.73 26.65
N CYS A 119 -5.98 7.92 26.41
CA CYS A 119 -6.11 6.72 25.58
C CYS A 119 -7.06 5.69 26.22
N VAL A 120 -6.94 5.47 27.53
CA VAL A 120 -7.80 4.55 28.29
C VAL A 120 -9.26 5.03 28.27
N GLU A 121 -9.51 6.32 28.48
CA GLU A 121 -10.86 6.89 28.45
C GLU A 121 -11.54 6.70 27.10
N LYS A 122 -10.83 6.95 25.99
CA LYS A 122 -11.35 6.70 24.65
C LYS A 122 -11.74 5.26 24.39
N THR A 123 -10.91 4.30 24.82
CA THR A 123 -11.24 2.87 24.63
C THR A 123 -12.47 2.45 25.44
N LYS A 124 -12.61 2.97 26.67
CA LYS A 124 -13.81 2.76 27.50
C LYS A 124 -15.06 3.39 26.89
N ALA A 125 -14.94 4.55 26.25
CA ALA A 125 -16.07 5.21 25.58
C ALA A 125 -16.66 4.34 24.46
N VAL A 126 -15.83 3.62 23.70
CA VAL A 126 -16.32 2.66 22.68
C VAL A 126 -17.11 1.53 23.31
N ALA A 127 -16.60 0.96 24.41
CA ALA A 127 -17.27 -0.13 25.12
C ALA A 127 -18.63 0.33 25.70
N LYS A 128 -18.66 1.53 26.27
CA LYS A 128 -19.89 2.17 26.77
C LYS A 128 -20.92 2.38 25.65
N ALA A 129 -20.50 2.98 24.52
CA ALA A 129 -21.40 3.19 23.38
C ALA A 129 -21.96 1.86 22.82
N MET A 130 -21.17 0.78 22.82
CA MET A 130 -21.64 -0.55 22.45
C MET A 130 -22.66 -1.12 23.45
N ALA A 131 -22.42 -0.95 24.76
CA ALA A 131 -23.34 -1.41 25.82
C ALA A 131 -24.67 -0.66 25.79
N ASP A 132 -24.63 0.66 25.52
CA ASP A 132 -25.79 1.54 25.43
C ASP A 132 -26.54 1.42 24.08
N LYS A 133 -26.16 0.44 23.23
CA LYS A 133 -26.69 0.22 21.86
C LYS A 133 -26.58 1.45 20.94
N GLN A 134 -25.64 2.35 21.21
CA GLN A 134 -25.35 3.53 20.38
C GLN A 134 -24.39 3.17 19.24
N TRP A 135 -24.88 2.42 18.25
CA TRP A 135 -24.06 1.80 17.21
C TRP A 135 -23.33 2.79 16.31
N GLU A 136 -23.99 3.89 15.95
CA GLU A 136 -23.43 4.95 15.13
C GLU A 136 -22.27 5.64 15.86
N LEU A 137 -22.46 5.97 17.14
CA LEU A 137 -21.42 6.55 18.00
C LEU A 137 -20.25 5.57 18.16
N ALA A 138 -20.50 4.29 18.39
CA ALA A 138 -19.45 3.27 18.51
C ALA A 138 -18.60 3.14 17.23
N VAL A 139 -19.21 3.32 16.04
CA VAL A 139 -18.49 3.35 14.77
C VAL A 139 -17.68 4.65 14.63
N GLN A 140 -18.25 5.80 15.01
CA GLN A 140 -17.57 7.09 14.97
C GLN A 140 -16.34 7.12 15.90
N LEU A 141 -16.47 6.59 17.12
CA LEU A 141 -15.38 6.53 18.11
C LEU A 141 -14.21 5.64 17.67
N ARG A 142 -14.43 4.67 16.77
CA ARG A 142 -13.36 3.87 16.13
C ARG A 142 -12.60 4.63 15.03
N GLY A 143 -13.04 5.85 14.71
CA GLY A 143 -12.39 6.76 13.79
C GLY A 143 -12.93 6.71 12.35
N ARG A 144 -12.73 7.81 11.63
CA ARG A 144 -13.20 8.00 10.23
C ARG A 144 -12.69 6.91 9.28
N SER A 145 -11.44 6.47 9.46
CA SER A 145 -10.87 5.39 8.65
C SER A 145 -11.68 4.09 8.79
N PHE A 146 -12.08 3.71 10.02
CA PHE A 146 -12.90 2.53 10.25
C PHE A 146 -14.28 2.66 9.59
N ALA A 147 -14.94 3.81 9.78
CA ALA A 147 -16.24 4.09 9.18
C ALA A 147 -16.21 3.99 7.64
N ARG A 148 -15.24 4.67 7.00
CA ARG A 148 -15.07 4.63 5.54
C ARG A 148 -14.78 3.22 5.04
N ASN A 149 -13.94 2.46 5.74
CA ASN A 149 -13.62 1.08 5.34
C ASN A 149 -14.85 0.18 5.39
N LEU A 150 -15.71 0.38 6.39
CA LEU A 150 -16.97 -0.34 6.51
C LEU A 150 -17.91 -0.02 5.34
N GLU A 151 -17.99 1.24 4.93
CA GLU A 151 -18.80 1.68 3.77
C GLU A 151 -18.26 1.13 2.45
N THR A 152 -16.96 1.27 2.21
CA THR A 152 -16.30 0.71 1.03
C THR A 152 -16.48 -0.80 0.96
N TYR A 153 -16.36 -1.51 2.08
CA TYR A 153 -16.61 -2.96 2.15
C TYR A 153 -18.07 -3.31 1.81
N LYS A 154 -19.05 -2.60 2.39
CA LYS A 154 -20.47 -2.82 2.09
C LYS A 154 -20.80 -2.63 0.61
N MET A 155 -20.16 -1.65 -0.05
CA MET A 155 -20.35 -1.42 -1.47
C MET A 155 -19.67 -2.49 -2.33
N LEU A 156 -18.39 -2.83 -2.05
CA LEU A 156 -17.63 -3.80 -2.86
C LEU A 156 -18.12 -5.24 -2.75
N THR A 157 -18.88 -5.56 -1.70
CA THR A 157 -19.47 -6.89 -1.46
C THR A 157 -20.85 -7.05 -2.11
N ARG A 158 -21.37 -6.06 -2.83
CA ARG A 158 -22.57 -6.23 -3.65
C ARG A 158 -22.28 -7.16 -4.84
N LEU A 159 -23.30 -7.85 -5.30
CA LEU A 159 -23.17 -8.85 -6.37
C LEU A 159 -23.44 -8.30 -7.75
N LYS A 160 -24.35 -7.33 -7.81
CA LYS A 160 -24.74 -6.63 -9.01
C LYS A 160 -24.67 -5.14 -8.75
N PRO A 161 -24.45 -4.33 -9.79
CA PRO A 161 -24.71 -2.91 -9.69
C PRO A 161 -26.16 -2.64 -9.23
N PRO A 162 -26.42 -1.46 -8.65
CA PRO A 162 -27.78 -1.05 -8.32
C PRO A 162 -28.59 -0.90 -9.62
N LYS A 163 -29.77 -1.53 -9.68
CA LYS A 163 -30.66 -1.49 -10.87
C LYS A 163 -31.00 -0.07 -11.30
N SER A 164 -31.06 0.87 -10.35
CA SER A 164 -31.34 2.28 -10.62
C SER A 164 -30.28 3.00 -11.44
N ALA A 165 -29.07 2.43 -11.57
CA ALA A 165 -27.99 3.05 -12.33
C ALA A 165 -27.97 2.64 -13.82
N PHE A 166 -28.79 1.67 -14.23
CA PHE A 166 -28.75 1.07 -15.57
C PHE A 166 -30.15 1.01 -16.21
N ASP A 167 -30.22 1.33 -17.51
CA ASP A 167 -31.41 1.16 -18.33
C ASP A 167 -31.77 -0.33 -18.55
N GLU A 168 -32.92 -0.59 -19.18
CA GLU A 168 -33.40 -1.95 -19.47
C GLU A 168 -32.46 -2.74 -20.40
N GLU A 169 -31.57 -2.05 -21.13
CA GLU A 169 -30.56 -2.63 -22.01
C GLU A 169 -29.19 -2.81 -21.30
N GLY A 170 -29.08 -2.41 -20.04
CA GLY A 170 -27.86 -2.53 -19.23
C GLY A 170 -26.82 -1.45 -19.49
N ARG A 171 -27.19 -0.32 -20.11
CA ARG A 171 -26.35 0.88 -20.25
C ARG A 171 -26.58 1.80 -19.05
N GLY A 172 -25.53 2.48 -18.61
CA GLY A 172 -25.65 3.45 -17.52
C GLY A 172 -26.55 4.62 -17.91
N MET A 173 -27.59 4.93 -17.13
CA MET A 173 -28.56 5.98 -17.50
C MET A 173 -27.95 7.39 -17.47
N GLU A 174 -26.99 7.66 -16.59
CA GLU A 174 -26.33 8.98 -16.39
C GLU A 174 -24.82 8.84 -16.10
N GLY A 175 -24.18 7.81 -16.65
CA GLY A 175 -22.79 7.47 -16.34
C GLY A 175 -21.74 8.16 -17.23
N TYR A 176 -20.57 8.43 -16.67
CA TYR A 176 -19.40 8.88 -17.44
C TYR A 176 -18.64 7.71 -18.05
N THR A 177 -17.81 7.99 -19.05
CA THR A 177 -16.91 7.03 -19.69
C THR A 177 -15.49 7.22 -19.16
N VAL A 178 -15.00 6.29 -18.36
CA VAL A 178 -13.68 6.38 -17.72
C VAL A 178 -12.79 5.22 -18.12
N ALA A 179 -11.47 5.42 -18.13
CA ALA A 179 -10.51 4.39 -18.47
C ALA A 179 -9.48 4.14 -17.35
N VAL A 180 -8.99 2.91 -17.26
CA VAL A 180 -7.90 2.52 -16.36
C VAL A 180 -6.82 1.75 -17.12
N MET A 181 -5.56 2.04 -16.83
CA MET A 181 -4.41 1.36 -17.41
C MET A 181 -3.25 1.20 -16.44
N HIS A 182 -2.32 0.31 -16.77
CA HIS A 182 -1.05 0.16 -16.04
C HIS A 182 0.14 0.68 -16.85
N ILE A 183 1.06 1.37 -16.18
CA ILE A 183 2.33 1.82 -16.77
C ILE A 183 3.47 1.57 -15.78
N GLY A 184 4.48 0.81 -16.19
CA GLY A 184 5.65 0.50 -15.37
C GLY A 184 5.86 -1.01 -15.16
N ALA A 185 6.60 -1.36 -14.11
CA ALA A 185 6.80 -2.75 -13.70
C ALA A 185 5.59 -3.26 -12.90
N PRO A 186 5.27 -4.56 -12.96
CA PRO A 186 4.20 -5.13 -12.15
C PRO A 186 4.53 -5.03 -10.66
N ALA A 187 3.51 -4.74 -9.85
CA ALA A 187 3.62 -4.71 -8.41
C ALA A 187 2.32 -5.19 -7.77
N CYS A 188 2.44 -5.78 -6.58
CA CYS A 188 1.29 -6.22 -5.81
C CYS A 188 0.37 -5.04 -5.44
N GLY A 189 -0.95 -5.27 -5.48
CA GLY A 189 -1.97 -4.25 -5.18
C GLY A 189 -2.56 -3.55 -6.41
N MET A 190 -1.93 -3.62 -7.59
CA MET A 190 -2.46 -3.06 -8.85
C MET A 190 -3.85 -3.62 -9.19
N ASN A 191 -4.01 -4.94 -9.13
CA ASN A 191 -5.27 -5.62 -9.41
C ASN A 191 -6.37 -5.28 -8.40
N ALA A 192 -6.01 -5.07 -7.13
CA ALA A 192 -6.96 -4.64 -6.10
C ALA A 192 -7.47 -3.22 -6.37
N ALA A 193 -6.59 -2.32 -6.82
CA ALA A 193 -6.96 -0.97 -7.24
C ALA A 193 -7.88 -1.00 -8.47
N VAL A 194 -7.55 -1.75 -9.53
CA VAL A 194 -8.42 -1.89 -10.72
C VAL A 194 -9.79 -2.44 -10.34
N ARG A 195 -9.82 -3.51 -9.54
CA ARG A 195 -11.09 -4.11 -9.08
C ARG A 195 -11.96 -3.09 -8.35
N SER A 196 -11.37 -2.33 -7.43
CA SER A 196 -12.09 -1.31 -6.67
C SER A 196 -12.58 -0.20 -7.59
N PHE A 197 -11.73 0.32 -8.48
CA PHE A 197 -12.08 1.35 -9.45
C PHE A 197 -13.26 0.93 -10.33
N VAL A 198 -13.14 -0.23 -10.99
CA VAL A 198 -14.17 -0.78 -11.89
C VAL A 198 -15.50 -0.96 -11.16
N ARG A 199 -15.50 -1.55 -9.95
CA ARG A 199 -16.74 -1.77 -9.19
C ARG A 199 -17.38 -0.46 -8.70
N ASN A 200 -16.58 0.52 -8.28
CA ASN A 200 -17.10 1.82 -7.85
C ASN A 200 -17.74 2.59 -9.01
N CYS A 201 -17.10 2.61 -10.18
CA CYS A 201 -17.63 3.26 -11.37
C CYS A 201 -18.91 2.57 -11.87
N ILE A 202 -18.89 1.24 -12.04
CA ILE A 202 -20.10 0.49 -12.48
C ILE A 202 -21.22 0.64 -11.45
N TYR A 203 -20.93 0.70 -10.15
CA TYR A 203 -21.95 0.95 -9.12
C TYR A 203 -22.72 2.26 -9.35
N ARG A 204 -22.07 3.27 -9.94
CA ARG A 204 -22.68 4.57 -10.25
C ARG A 204 -23.35 4.63 -11.62
N GLY A 205 -23.19 3.60 -12.45
CA GLY A 205 -23.62 3.59 -13.84
C GLY A 205 -22.55 4.02 -14.84
N ASP A 206 -21.33 4.31 -14.39
CA ASP A 206 -20.23 4.71 -15.28
C ASP A 206 -19.76 3.53 -16.16
N THR A 207 -19.39 3.82 -17.41
CA THR A 207 -18.77 2.83 -18.31
C THR A 207 -17.26 2.86 -18.11
N VAL A 208 -16.66 1.69 -17.87
CA VAL A 208 -15.22 1.58 -17.58
C VAL A 208 -14.50 0.83 -18.69
N TYR A 209 -13.47 1.45 -19.25
CA TYR A 209 -12.53 0.80 -20.16
C TYR A 209 -11.27 0.35 -19.43
N GLY A 210 -10.92 -0.93 -19.58
CA GLY A 210 -9.62 -1.48 -19.22
C GLY A 210 -8.72 -1.43 -20.45
N ILE A 211 -7.66 -0.64 -20.38
CA ILE A 211 -6.66 -0.55 -21.45
C ILE A 211 -5.57 -1.57 -21.13
N HIS A 212 -5.40 -2.54 -22.02
CA HIS A 212 -4.39 -3.57 -21.84
C HIS A 212 -3.00 -3.07 -22.28
N ASP A 213 -1.93 -3.57 -21.67
CA ASP A 213 -0.53 -3.28 -22.04
C ASP A 213 -0.14 -1.79 -22.10
N GLY A 214 -0.82 -0.95 -21.32
CA GLY A 214 -0.54 0.47 -21.16
C GLY A 214 -0.64 1.27 -22.47
N VAL A 215 0.32 2.16 -22.71
CA VAL A 215 0.32 3.05 -23.88
C VAL A 215 0.33 2.29 -25.21
N GLU A 216 1.03 1.16 -25.27
CA GLU A 216 1.12 0.37 -26.50
C GLU A 216 -0.23 -0.25 -26.87
N GLY A 217 -0.92 -0.84 -25.90
CA GLY A 217 -2.23 -1.41 -26.15
C GLY A 217 -3.28 -0.35 -26.41
N LEU A 218 -3.22 0.83 -25.76
CA LEU A 218 -4.10 1.95 -26.12
C LEU A 218 -3.97 2.32 -27.60
N VAL A 219 -2.74 2.53 -28.07
CA VAL A 219 -2.47 2.89 -29.47
C VAL A 219 -2.94 1.79 -30.43
N ALA A 220 -2.72 0.53 -30.06
CA ALA A 220 -3.19 -0.63 -30.81
C ALA A 220 -4.71 -0.82 -30.79
N GLY A 221 -5.45 -0.12 -29.92
CA GLY A 221 -6.88 -0.30 -29.72
C GLY A 221 -7.24 -1.53 -28.86
N ASN A 222 -6.29 -2.06 -28.09
CA ASN A 222 -6.51 -3.17 -27.14
C ASN A 222 -7.20 -2.64 -25.87
N VAL A 223 -8.46 -2.27 -26.02
CA VAL A 223 -9.30 -1.66 -24.99
C VAL A 223 -10.54 -2.52 -24.79
N GLN A 224 -10.83 -2.89 -23.55
CA GLN A 224 -11.95 -3.75 -23.18
C GLN A 224 -12.95 -2.97 -22.31
N VAL A 225 -14.25 -3.09 -22.62
CA VAL A 225 -15.30 -2.65 -21.68
C VAL A 225 -15.31 -3.61 -20.49
N MET A 226 -15.00 -3.10 -19.30
CA MET A 226 -14.92 -3.89 -18.07
C MET A 226 -16.31 -4.13 -17.50
N LYS A 227 -16.61 -5.39 -17.19
CA LYS A 227 -17.83 -5.79 -16.48
C LYS A 227 -17.55 -6.04 -15.01
N TRP A 228 -18.61 -6.02 -14.21
CA TRP A 228 -18.55 -6.33 -12.78
C TRP A 228 -17.90 -7.69 -12.48
N SER A 229 -18.17 -8.68 -13.34
CA SER A 229 -17.64 -10.04 -13.26
C SER A 229 -16.14 -10.13 -13.56
N ASP A 230 -15.63 -9.30 -14.46
CA ASP A 230 -14.28 -9.44 -15.03
C ASP A 230 -13.18 -9.27 -13.97
N VAL A 231 -13.45 -8.45 -12.96
CA VAL A 231 -12.52 -8.16 -11.85
C VAL A 231 -12.77 -9.02 -10.61
N THR A 232 -13.53 -10.10 -10.73
CA THR A 232 -13.81 -11.01 -9.61
C THR A 232 -12.55 -11.80 -9.26
N GLY A 233 -12.22 -11.89 -7.97
CA GLY A 233 -11.01 -12.58 -7.48
C GLY A 233 -9.71 -11.79 -7.60
N TRP A 234 -9.69 -10.68 -8.33
CA TRP A 234 -8.48 -9.87 -8.58
C TRP A 234 -7.85 -9.28 -7.31
N VAL A 235 -8.63 -9.11 -6.23
CA VAL A 235 -8.16 -8.54 -4.96
C VAL A 235 -6.98 -9.30 -4.35
N GLY A 236 -6.91 -10.62 -4.54
CA GLY A 236 -5.85 -11.47 -3.97
C GLY A 236 -4.74 -11.84 -4.96
N GLN A 237 -4.79 -11.35 -6.19
CA GLN A 237 -3.85 -11.72 -7.25
C GLN A 237 -2.68 -10.74 -7.32
N GLY A 238 -1.45 -11.27 -7.35
CA GLY A 238 -0.26 -10.50 -7.69
C GLY A 238 -0.19 -10.15 -9.18
N GLY A 239 0.89 -9.48 -9.59
CA GLY A 239 1.07 -9.07 -10.99
C GLY A 239 0.09 -7.99 -11.46
N ALA A 240 -0.16 -7.97 -12.78
CA ALA A 240 -0.91 -6.92 -13.46
C ALA A 240 -1.84 -7.55 -14.52
N MET A 241 -3.13 -7.74 -14.19
CA MET A 241 -4.08 -8.46 -15.04
C MET A 241 -4.44 -7.75 -16.34
N LEU A 242 -4.30 -6.42 -16.39
CA LEU A 242 -4.40 -5.64 -17.63
C LEU A 242 -3.10 -5.68 -18.46
N GLY A 243 -2.05 -6.35 -17.99
CA GLY A 243 -0.71 -6.19 -18.54
C GLY A 243 -0.11 -4.82 -18.21
N THR A 244 1.20 -4.70 -18.24
CA THR A 244 1.89 -3.43 -17.98
C THR A 244 3.20 -3.36 -18.75
N LYS A 245 3.51 -2.17 -19.27
CA LYS A 245 4.75 -1.87 -20.00
C LYS A 245 5.33 -0.54 -19.53
N ARG A 246 6.63 -0.34 -19.77
CA ARG A 246 7.35 0.90 -19.40
C ARG A 246 7.27 2.00 -20.47
N THR A 247 6.51 1.78 -21.54
CA THR A 247 6.44 2.65 -22.70
C THR A 247 5.74 3.96 -22.37
N LEU A 248 6.39 5.08 -22.70
CA LEU A 248 5.90 6.43 -22.45
C LEU A 248 5.11 7.01 -23.65
N PRO A 249 4.20 7.97 -23.41
CA PRO A 249 3.42 8.64 -24.46
C PRO A 249 4.21 9.37 -25.56
N ASN A 250 5.34 10.02 -25.24
CA ASN A 250 6.28 10.72 -26.15
C ASN A 250 5.89 10.82 -27.65
N GLN A 251 6.35 9.88 -28.49
CA GLN A 251 6.20 9.92 -29.96
C GLN A 251 4.81 9.48 -30.44
N ARG A 252 3.93 9.07 -29.52
CA ARG A 252 2.64 8.45 -29.78
C ARG A 252 1.45 9.34 -29.41
N MET A 253 1.70 10.62 -29.09
CA MET A 253 0.66 11.56 -28.66
C MET A 253 -0.51 11.68 -29.65
N PRO A 254 -0.31 11.82 -30.97
CA PRO A 254 -1.42 11.90 -31.92
C PRO A 254 -2.30 10.65 -31.90
N GLN A 255 -1.68 9.46 -31.83
CA GLN A 255 -2.41 8.20 -31.77
C GLN A 255 -3.18 8.06 -30.44
N ILE A 256 -2.57 8.45 -29.32
CA ILE A 256 -3.24 8.41 -28.01
C ILE A 256 -4.45 9.35 -28.01
N ALA A 257 -4.29 10.59 -28.47
CA ALA A 257 -5.39 11.55 -28.58
C ALA A 257 -6.52 11.01 -29.47
N ALA A 258 -6.18 10.45 -30.64
CA ALA A 258 -7.17 9.84 -31.53
C ALA A 258 -7.96 8.71 -30.86
N ARG A 259 -7.29 7.85 -30.08
CA ARG A 259 -7.93 6.75 -29.34
C ARG A 259 -8.80 7.24 -28.18
N LEU A 260 -8.34 8.22 -27.41
CA LEU A 260 -9.16 8.82 -26.34
C LEU A 260 -10.47 9.40 -26.91
N LYS A 261 -10.40 10.03 -28.08
CA LYS A 261 -11.57 10.55 -28.80
C LYS A 261 -12.47 9.43 -29.33
N GLU A 262 -11.90 8.42 -29.97
CA GLU A 262 -12.63 7.27 -30.53
C GLU A 262 -13.47 6.56 -29.46
N PHE A 263 -12.85 6.26 -28.30
CA PHE A 263 -13.53 5.61 -27.18
C PHE A 263 -14.31 6.58 -26.27
N LYS A 264 -14.32 7.88 -26.60
CA LYS A 264 -14.97 8.96 -25.82
C LYS A 264 -14.58 8.94 -24.34
N ILE A 265 -13.29 8.73 -24.05
CA ILE A 265 -12.79 8.66 -22.68
C ILE A 265 -12.82 10.05 -22.06
N GLN A 266 -13.57 10.19 -20.96
CA GLN A 266 -13.80 11.44 -20.24
C GLN A 266 -12.89 11.61 -19.02
N ALA A 267 -12.32 10.53 -18.47
CA ALA A 267 -11.31 10.57 -17.42
C ALA A 267 -10.40 9.33 -17.47
N LEU A 268 -9.17 9.47 -16.97
CA LEU A 268 -8.13 8.45 -17.06
C LEU A 268 -7.47 8.17 -15.70
N LEU A 269 -7.51 6.92 -15.26
CA LEU A 269 -6.73 6.41 -14.15
C LEU A 269 -5.50 5.65 -14.67
N ILE A 270 -4.31 6.06 -14.22
CA ILE A 270 -3.05 5.37 -14.49
C ILE A 270 -2.56 4.78 -13.16
N ILE A 271 -2.31 3.47 -13.12
CA ILE A 271 -1.73 2.82 -11.94
C ILE A 271 -0.31 2.39 -12.29
N GLY A 272 0.68 2.85 -11.55
CA GLY A 272 2.06 2.51 -11.89
C GLY A 272 3.14 3.34 -11.23
N GLY A 273 4.38 3.07 -11.65
CA GLY A 273 5.58 3.60 -11.00
C GLY A 273 5.98 4.97 -11.52
N PHE A 274 7.29 5.22 -11.57
CA PHE A 274 7.84 6.48 -12.07
C PHE A 274 7.49 6.72 -13.56
N GLU A 275 7.40 5.67 -14.37
CA GLU A 275 6.93 5.75 -15.75
C GLU A 275 5.48 6.26 -15.84
N ALA A 276 4.59 5.84 -14.93
CA ALA A 276 3.21 6.33 -14.88
C ALA A 276 3.19 7.82 -14.57
N TYR A 277 3.96 8.24 -13.56
CA TYR A 277 4.14 9.66 -13.22
C TYR A 277 4.59 10.49 -14.41
N GLN A 278 5.65 10.04 -15.09
CA GLN A 278 6.18 10.71 -16.27
C GLN A 278 5.17 10.72 -17.43
N ALA A 279 4.43 9.62 -17.65
CA ALA A 279 3.40 9.54 -18.67
C ALA A 279 2.27 10.55 -18.42
N GLY A 280 1.73 10.62 -17.20
CA GLY A 280 0.68 11.59 -16.87
C GLY A 280 1.15 13.04 -16.99
N LEU A 281 2.41 13.31 -16.63
CA LEU A 281 3.03 14.61 -16.80
C LEU A 281 3.12 15.01 -18.28
N GLN A 282 3.57 14.10 -19.14
CA GLN A 282 3.66 14.33 -20.58
C GLN A 282 2.28 14.58 -21.21
N LEU A 283 1.26 13.82 -20.80
CA LEU A 283 -0.11 14.06 -21.27
C LEU A 283 -0.61 15.45 -20.84
N THR A 284 -0.31 15.86 -19.61
CA THR A 284 -0.72 17.16 -19.07
C THR A 284 -0.02 18.32 -19.77
N GLU A 285 1.28 18.21 -20.03
CA GLU A 285 2.07 19.22 -20.75
C GLU A 285 1.62 19.43 -22.19
N ASN A 286 1.03 18.39 -22.81
CA ASN A 286 0.59 18.41 -24.21
C ASN A 286 -0.90 18.80 -24.37
N ARG A 287 -1.59 19.20 -23.30
CA ARG A 287 -3.00 19.65 -23.33
C ARG A 287 -3.27 20.83 -24.26
N ASN A 288 -2.29 21.71 -24.45
CA ASN A 288 -2.42 22.86 -25.38
C ASN A 288 -2.45 22.41 -26.85
N THR A 289 -1.85 21.28 -27.17
CA THR A 289 -1.78 20.73 -28.54
C THR A 289 -2.89 19.73 -28.80
N TYR A 290 -3.26 18.93 -27.80
CA TYR A 290 -4.30 17.90 -27.92
C TYR A 290 -5.39 18.14 -26.87
N PRO A 291 -6.52 18.76 -27.25
CA PRO A 291 -7.66 18.97 -26.36
C PRO A 291 -8.21 17.68 -25.74
N GLU A 292 -8.00 16.53 -26.39
CA GLU A 292 -8.36 15.20 -25.87
C GLU A 292 -7.65 14.83 -24.57
N PHE A 293 -6.54 15.50 -24.23
CA PHE A 293 -5.84 15.33 -22.94
C PHE A 293 -6.40 16.21 -21.82
N CYS A 294 -7.32 17.14 -22.14
CA CYS A 294 -8.01 18.00 -21.18
C CYS A 294 -9.14 17.25 -20.46
N ILE A 295 -8.81 16.06 -19.97
CA ILE A 295 -9.65 15.22 -19.13
C ILE A 295 -9.02 15.08 -17.74
N PRO A 296 -9.78 14.77 -16.68
CA PRO A 296 -9.20 14.42 -15.39
C PRO A 296 -8.26 13.22 -15.50
N ILE A 297 -7.02 13.37 -15.04
CA ILE A 297 -6.00 12.31 -15.02
C ILE A 297 -5.57 12.08 -13.59
N VAL A 298 -5.66 10.84 -13.10
CA VAL A 298 -5.19 10.45 -11.77
C VAL A 298 -4.16 9.36 -11.87
N ILE A 299 -3.08 9.49 -11.09
CA ILE A 299 -2.06 8.47 -10.95
C ILE A 299 -2.17 7.84 -9.56
N ILE A 300 -2.31 6.52 -9.50
CA ILE A 300 -2.10 5.77 -8.27
C ILE A 300 -0.67 5.20 -8.31
N PRO A 301 0.21 5.60 -7.38
CA PRO A 301 1.60 5.17 -7.37
C PRO A 301 1.70 3.69 -7.03
N SER A 302 2.35 2.90 -7.89
CA SER A 302 2.54 1.48 -7.74
C SER A 302 3.89 1.03 -8.26
N THR A 303 4.75 0.59 -7.34
CA THR A 303 6.12 0.13 -7.58
C THR A 303 6.63 -0.48 -6.28
N ILE A 304 7.51 -1.47 -6.37
CA ILE A 304 8.19 -2.03 -5.19
C ILE A 304 9.20 -1.03 -4.61
N SER A 305 9.78 -0.17 -5.45
CA SER A 305 10.90 0.70 -5.08
C SER A 305 10.51 1.88 -4.17
N ASN A 306 9.22 2.20 -4.09
CA ASN A 306 8.70 3.38 -3.40
C ASN A 306 9.40 4.69 -3.81
N ASN A 307 9.64 4.86 -5.11
CA ASN A 307 10.41 5.96 -5.70
C ASN A 307 9.55 7.01 -6.43
N VAL A 308 8.24 7.01 -6.21
CA VAL A 308 7.32 7.94 -6.87
C VAL A 308 7.11 9.18 -5.98
N PRO A 309 7.28 10.40 -6.50
CA PRO A 309 7.05 11.62 -5.71
C PRO A 309 5.58 11.78 -5.32
N GLY A 310 5.32 12.49 -4.22
CA GLY A 310 3.97 12.82 -3.77
C GLY A 310 3.29 11.76 -2.92
N THR A 311 3.95 10.63 -2.63
CA THR A 311 3.46 9.59 -1.72
C THR A 311 4.58 9.09 -0.80
N GLU A 312 4.24 8.69 0.41
CA GLU A 312 5.15 7.98 1.33
C GLU A 312 5.15 6.47 1.08
N PHE A 313 4.08 5.94 0.47
CA PHE A 313 3.91 4.53 0.16
C PHE A 313 3.31 4.34 -1.24
N SER A 314 3.97 3.53 -2.06
CA SER A 314 3.43 3.03 -3.34
C SER A 314 2.87 1.62 -3.19
N LEU A 315 1.85 1.28 -3.98
CA LEU A 315 1.33 -0.08 -4.01
C LEU A 315 2.43 -1.08 -4.40
N GLY A 316 2.58 -2.11 -3.58
CA GLY A 316 3.51 -3.22 -3.77
C GLY A 316 4.77 -3.10 -2.92
N CYS A 317 5.05 -1.95 -2.31
CA CYS A 317 6.25 -1.78 -1.50
C CYS A 317 6.17 -2.59 -0.19
N ASP A 318 5.00 -2.69 0.45
CA ASP A 318 4.82 -3.50 1.66
C ASP A 318 4.96 -5.00 1.36
N THR A 319 4.35 -5.47 0.25
CA THR A 319 4.55 -6.85 -0.20
C THR A 319 6.02 -7.15 -0.44
N ALA A 320 6.74 -6.26 -1.13
CA ALA A 320 8.16 -6.43 -1.38
C ALA A 320 9.00 -6.47 -0.09
N LEU A 321 8.70 -5.59 0.88
CA LEU A 321 9.37 -5.60 2.18
C LEU A 321 9.16 -6.90 2.94
N ASN A 322 7.96 -7.46 2.92
CA ASN A 322 7.68 -8.73 3.58
C ASN A 322 8.44 -9.89 2.92
N GLU A 323 8.48 -9.95 1.58
CA GLU A 323 9.26 -10.95 0.84
C GLU A 323 10.76 -10.84 1.16
N ILE A 324 11.33 -9.64 1.14
CA ILE A 324 12.74 -9.42 1.49
C ILE A 324 13.01 -9.82 2.94
N THR A 325 12.13 -9.43 3.87
CA THR A 325 12.28 -9.74 5.29
C THR A 325 12.23 -11.24 5.56
N GLU A 326 11.30 -11.96 4.91
CA GLU A 326 11.20 -13.41 5.03
C GLU A 326 12.43 -14.11 4.43
N ILE A 327 12.94 -13.64 3.29
CA ILE A 327 14.18 -14.17 2.71
C ILE A 327 15.37 -13.91 3.65
N CYS A 328 15.47 -12.71 4.23
CA CYS A 328 16.49 -12.39 5.25
C CYS A 328 16.41 -13.34 6.45
N ASP A 329 15.21 -13.67 6.93
CA ASP A 329 15.03 -14.64 8.02
C ASP A 329 15.52 -16.04 7.65
N ARG A 330 15.17 -16.54 6.46
CA ARG A 330 15.61 -17.85 5.96
C ARG A 330 17.13 -17.89 5.77
N ILE A 331 17.71 -16.82 5.23
CA ILE A 331 19.17 -16.67 5.09
C ILE A 331 19.85 -16.64 6.45
N ARG A 332 19.30 -15.91 7.41
CA ARG A 332 19.81 -15.83 8.78
C ARG A 332 19.80 -17.20 9.46
N GLN A 333 18.76 -18.00 9.27
CA GLN A 333 18.70 -19.37 9.78
C GLN A 333 19.82 -20.25 9.18
N SER A 334 20.08 -20.11 7.87
CA SER A 334 21.20 -20.79 7.20
C SER A 334 22.57 -20.36 7.74
N ALA A 335 22.76 -19.06 7.99
CA ALA A 335 23.97 -18.52 8.59
C ALA A 335 24.23 -19.08 10.00
N GLN A 336 23.18 -19.14 10.83
CA GLN A 336 23.26 -19.68 12.19
C GLN A 336 23.64 -21.17 12.21
N GLY A 337 23.10 -21.98 11.29
CA GLY A 337 23.39 -23.41 11.24
C GLY A 337 24.84 -23.74 10.87
N THR A 338 25.56 -22.79 10.26
CA THR A 338 26.90 -23.04 9.71
C THR A 338 28.00 -22.23 10.37
N LYS A 339 27.63 -21.36 11.33
CA LYS A 339 28.47 -20.47 12.15
C LYS A 339 29.40 -19.56 11.35
N ARG A 340 29.55 -18.31 11.82
CA ARG A 340 30.50 -17.31 11.29
C ARG A 340 30.35 -17.09 9.77
N ARG A 341 29.11 -16.76 9.36
CA ARG A 341 28.80 -16.40 7.95
C ARG A 341 28.20 -15.03 7.83
N VAL A 342 28.67 -14.28 6.83
CA VAL A 342 28.11 -12.99 6.41
C VAL A 342 27.39 -13.17 5.08
N PHE A 343 26.18 -12.65 4.97
CA PHE A 343 25.43 -12.63 3.72
C PHE A 343 25.27 -11.20 3.21
N ILE A 344 25.69 -10.97 1.96
CA ILE A 344 25.46 -9.75 1.21
C ILE A 344 24.22 -9.96 0.36
N ILE A 345 23.15 -9.24 0.66
CA ILE A 345 21.86 -9.35 0.00
C ILE A 345 21.62 -8.13 -0.88
N GLU A 346 21.52 -8.35 -2.18
CA GLU A 346 21.15 -7.30 -3.13
C GLU A 346 19.63 -7.21 -3.26
N THR A 347 19.11 -6.03 -2.97
CA THR A 347 17.72 -5.62 -3.12
C THR A 347 17.55 -4.77 -4.38
N MET A 348 16.35 -4.82 -4.96
CA MET A 348 15.96 -3.90 -6.03
C MET A 348 15.68 -2.50 -5.45
N GLY A 349 15.34 -1.55 -6.31
CA GLY A 349 14.92 -0.22 -5.90
C GLY A 349 15.33 0.89 -6.86
N GLY A 350 16.04 0.56 -7.94
CA GLY A 350 16.79 1.55 -8.71
C GLY A 350 17.69 2.34 -7.78
N TYR A 351 17.71 3.67 -7.92
CA TYR A 351 18.45 4.57 -7.04
C TYR A 351 17.73 4.89 -5.72
N CYS A 352 16.60 4.23 -5.42
CA CYS A 352 15.88 4.40 -4.16
C CYS A 352 16.27 3.31 -3.15
N GLY A 353 16.93 3.69 -2.06
CA GLY A 353 17.37 2.80 -0.99
C GLY A 353 16.28 2.34 -0.02
N TYR A 354 14.99 2.59 -0.31
CA TYR A 354 13.87 2.29 0.59
C TYR A 354 13.84 0.82 1.01
N LEU A 355 13.88 -0.09 0.03
CA LEU A 355 13.82 -1.53 0.28
C LEU A 355 15.02 -2.00 1.11
N ALA A 356 16.24 -1.59 0.74
CA ALA A 356 17.46 -1.94 1.46
C ALA A 356 17.45 -1.44 2.92
N THR A 357 16.97 -0.22 3.14
CA THR A 357 16.96 0.39 4.48
C THR A 357 15.87 -0.19 5.36
N VAL A 358 14.62 -0.20 4.88
CA VAL A 358 13.48 -0.61 5.70
C VAL A 358 13.49 -2.12 5.93
N ALA A 359 13.83 -2.92 4.92
CA ALA A 359 14.02 -4.37 5.14
C ALA A 359 15.29 -4.65 5.95
N GLY A 360 16.31 -3.79 5.88
CA GLY A 360 17.51 -3.90 6.71
C GLY A 360 17.18 -3.72 8.18
N LEU A 361 16.38 -2.70 8.51
CA LEU A 361 15.85 -2.49 9.85
C LEU A 361 14.97 -3.65 10.31
N ALA A 362 14.01 -4.09 9.48
CA ALA A 362 13.11 -5.20 9.79
C ALA A 362 13.85 -6.55 9.95
N GLY A 363 14.90 -6.77 9.14
CA GLY A 363 15.71 -7.98 9.14
C GLY A 363 16.82 -7.99 10.21
N GLY A 364 17.06 -6.87 10.89
CA GLY A 364 18.16 -6.71 11.83
C GLY A 364 19.53 -6.82 11.17
N ALA A 365 19.65 -6.16 10.01
CA ALA A 365 20.88 -6.08 9.24
C ALA A 365 21.96 -5.29 9.97
N ASP A 366 23.20 -5.72 9.77
CA ASP A 366 24.38 -5.11 10.36
C ASP A 366 24.84 -3.88 9.57
N ALA A 367 24.60 -3.86 8.25
CA ALA A 367 24.77 -2.66 7.42
C ALA A 367 23.78 -2.66 6.26
N ALA A 368 23.49 -1.48 5.74
CA ALA A 368 22.66 -1.30 4.54
C ALA A 368 23.25 -0.21 3.64
N TYR A 369 23.68 -0.57 2.42
CA TYR A 369 24.28 0.37 1.45
C TYR A 369 23.24 0.86 0.45
N ILE A 370 23.12 2.18 0.31
CA ILE A 370 22.12 2.86 -0.52
C ILE A 370 22.75 3.95 -1.38
N TYR A 371 22.01 4.48 -2.35
CA TYR A 371 22.51 5.52 -3.26
C TYR A 371 22.54 6.90 -2.61
N GLU A 372 21.53 7.16 -1.77
CA GLU A 372 21.29 8.42 -1.08
C GLU A 372 22.39 8.77 -0.07
N GLU A 373 23.01 7.75 0.50
CA GLU A 373 24.09 7.88 1.49
C GLU A 373 25.40 7.47 0.83
N LYS A 374 26.27 8.44 0.55
CA LYS A 374 27.56 8.14 -0.07
C LYS A 374 28.47 7.44 0.92
N PHE A 375 29.15 6.40 0.45
CA PHE A 375 30.12 5.62 1.21
C PHE A 375 31.37 5.37 0.36
N SER A 376 32.48 5.17 1.04
CA SER A 376 33.81 4.95 0.49
C SER A 376 34.35 3.58 0.89
N ILE A 377 35.52 3.22 0.36
CA ILE A 377 36.20 1.99 0.76
C ILE A 377 36.54 1.97 2.26
N LYS A 378 36.74 3.14 2.89
CA LYS A 378 37.03 3.25 4.32
C LYS A 378 35.82 2.84 5.15
N ASP A 379 34.62 3.26 4.75
CA ASP A 379 33.38 2.91 5.42
C ASP A 379 33.11 1.40 5.32
N LEU A 380 33.29 0.83 4.11
CA LEU A 380 33.18 -0.62 3.91
C LEU A 380 34.18 -1.41 4.76
N GLN A 381 35.42 -0.93 4.83
CA GLN A 381 36.46 -1.55 5.64
C GLN A 381 36.10 -1.49 7.14
N GLN A 382 35.57 -0.36 7.61
CA GLN A 382 35.12 -0.22 8.99
C GLN A 382 33.98 -1.18 9.31
N ASP A 383 33.00 -1.36 8.41
CA ASP A 383 31.91 -2.32 8.59
C ASP A 383 32.42 -3.77 8.65
N VAL A 384 33.43 -4.11 7.85
CA VAL A 384 34.08 -5.43 7.91
C VAL A 384 34.76 -5.65 9.26
N TYR A 385 35.50 -4.67 9.78
CA TYR A 385 36.13 -4.77 11.09
C TYR A 385 35.13 -4.87 12.22
N HIS A 386 34.04 -4.08 12.15
CA HIS A 386 32.93 -4.19 13.09
C HIS A 386 32.31 -5.58 13.09
N MET A 387 32.06 -6.12 11.89
CA MET A 387 31.54 -7.47 11.73
C MET A 387 32.49 -8.52 12.31
N ALA A 388 33.79 -8.41 12.04
CA ALA A 388 34.81 -9.30 12.58
C ALA A 388 34.84 -9.26 14.12
N SER A 389 34.77 -8.08 14.72
CA SER A 389 34.71 -7.91 16.19
C SER A 389 33.47 -8.56 16.79
N LYS A 390 32.29 -8.31 16.20
CA LYS A 390 31.02 -8.94 16.63
C LYS A 390 31.12 -10.46 16.60
N MET A 391 31.78 -11.03 15.59
CA MET A 391 31.95 -12.48 15.49
C MET A 391 32.95 -13.06 16.49
N ALA A 392 33.98 -12.30 16.86
CA ALA A 392 34.87 -12.67 17.95
C ALA A 392 34.15 -12.68 19.31
N GLU A 393 33.22 -11.75 19.53
CA GLU A 393 32.40 -11.62 20.75
C GLU A 393 31.22 -12.62 20.82
N GLY A 394 31.10 -13.54 19.85
CA GLY A 394 30.13 -14.64 19.90
C GLY A 394 28.92 -14.49 18.97
N VAL A 395 28.80 -13.40 18.20
CA VAL A 395 27.77 -13.29 17.15
C VAL A 395 28.13 -14.22 15.99
N GLN A 396 27.26 -15.17 15.64
CA GLN A 396 27.62 -16.20 14.64
C GLN A 396 27.14 -15.88 13.22
N ARG A 397 26.56 -14.70 12.98
CA ARG A 397 25.95 -14.31 11.70
C ARG A 397 26.22 -12.84 11.38
N GLY A 398 26.28 -12.53 10.09
CA GLY A 398 26.27 -11.18 9.57
C GLY A 398 25.28 -11.05 8.42
N LEU A 399 24.59 -9.91 8.36
CA LEU A 399 23.61 -9.62 7.34
C LEU A 399 23.83 -8.21 6.80
N ILE A 400 24.14 -8.11 5.52
CA ILE A 400 24.43 -6.85 4.83
C ILE A 400 23.41 -6.70 3.72
N LEU A 401 22.66 -5.59 3.70
CA LEU A 401 21.79 -5.27 2.58
C LEU A 401 22.46 -4.25 1.66
N ARG A 402 22.22 -4.39 0.36
CA ARG A 402 22.71 -3.47 -0.66
C ARG A 402 21.57 -3.16 -1.62
N ASN A 403 21.36 -1.89 -1.93
CA ASN A 403 20.50 -1.49 -3.04
C ASN A 403 21.25 -1.66 -4.38
N GLU A 404 20.57 -2.15 -5.42
CA GLU A 404 21.14 -2.48 -6.73
C GLU A 404 21.94 -1.35 -7.40
N LYS A 405 21.59 -0.08 -7.17
CA LYS A 405 22.23 1.11 -7.73
C LYS A 405 22.88 2.01 -6.67
N CYS A 406 23.28 1.45 -5.52
CA CYS A 406 23.94 2.24 -4.47
C CYS A 406 25.26 2.88 -4.96
N ASN A 407 26.03 2.14 -5.76
CA ASN A 407 27.29 2.56 -6.38
C ASN A 407 27.59 1.64 -7.57
N ASP A 408 28.13 2.19 -8.66
CA ASP A 408 28.44 1.43 -9.87
C ASP A 408 29.71 0.56 -9.72
N ASN A 409 30.68 1.01 -8.92
CA ASN A 409 31.95 0.32 -8.69
C ASN A 409 31.88 -0.62 -7.48
N TYR A 410 31.23 -0.18 -6.40
CA TYR A 410 31.00 -1.02 -5.21
C TYR A 410 29.74 -1.88 -5.38
N ASN A 411 29.81 -2.75 -6.39
CA ASN A 411 28.75 -3.71 -6.69
C ASN A 411 28.78 -4.92 -5.72
N THR A 412 27.79 -5.79 -5.82
CA THR A 412 27.64 -6.95 -4.92
C THR A 412 28.84 -7.90 -4.96
N ASP A 413 29.43 -8.12 -6.13
CA ASP A 413 30.62 -8.97 -6.28
C ASP A 413 31.86 -8.33 -5.64
N PHE A 414 32.04 -7.01 -5.80
CA PHE A 414 33.11 -6.27 -5.12
C PHE A 414 32.98 -6.37 -3.59
N ILE A 415 31.80 -6.06 -3.03
CA ILE A 415 31.57 -6.11 -1.58
C ILE A 415 31.75 -7.55 -1.07
N PHE A 416 31.26 -8.54 -1.80
CA PHE A 416 31.45 -9.95 -1.47
C PHE A 416 32.94 -10.34 -1.41
N ARG A 417 33.75 -9.95 -2.41
CA ARG A 417 35.19 -10.22 -2.44
C ARG A 417 35.91 -9.51 -1.31
N LEU A 418 35.58 -8.25 -1.06
CA LEU A 418 36.13 -7.48 0.05
C LEU A 418 35.88 -8.17 1.40
N TYR A 419 34.63 -8.52 1.69
CA TYR A 419 34.27 -9.23 2.93
C TYR A 419 34.91 -10.62 3.02
N SER A 420 35.08 -11.31 1.89
CA SER A 420 35.73 -12.63 1.85
C SER A 420 37.22 -12.55 2.17
N GLU A 421 37.91 -11.55 1.62
CA GLU A 421 39.35 -11.36 1.79
C GLU A 421 39.67 -10.79 3.18
N GLU A 422 39.03 -9.68 3.54
CA GLU A 422 39.28 -9.00 4.82
C GLU A 422 38.71 -9.75 6.02
N GLY A 423 37.79 -10.70 5.80
CA GLY A 423 37.32 -11.62 6.83
C GLY A 423 38.42 -12.53 7.39
N LYS A 424 39.54 -12.74 6.69
CA LYS A 424 40.77 -13.43 7.16
C LYS A 424 40.54 -14.72 7.96
N GLY A 425 39.54 -15.52 7.56
CA GLY A 425 39.17 -16.77 8.22
C GLY A 425 38.36 -16.63 9.51
N LEU A 426 38.09 -15.41 9.98
CA LEU A 426 37.15 -15.14 11.08
C LEU A 426 35.72 -15.44 10.68
N PHE A 427 35.37 -15.19 9.42
CA PHE A 427 34.10 -15.55 8.82
C PHE A 427 34.23 -15.82 7.33
N SER A 428 33.19 -16.43 6.75
CA SER A 428 33.03 -16.56 5.30
C SER A 428 31.88 -15.71 4.80
N ALA A 429 32.02 -15.12 3.61
CA ALA A 429 30.95 -14.34 2.99
C ALA A 429 30.17 -15.18 1.97
N ARG A 430 28.92 -14.79 1.70
CA ARG A 430 28.07 -15.27 0.60
C ARG A 430 27.29 -14.10 0.04
N MET A 431 26.89 -14.18 -1.23
CA MET A 431 26.05 -13.17 -1.86
C MET A 431 24.74 -13.77 -2.37
N ASN A 432 23.66 -12.99 -2.25
CA ASN A 432 22.33 -13.36 -2.70
C ASN A 432 21.71 -12.16 -3.43
N VAL A 433 21.49 -12.30 -4.74
CA VAL A 433 20.73 -11.34 -5.53
C VAL A 433 19.28 -11.80 -5.54
N LEU A 434 18.41 -11.08 -4.83
CA LEU A 434 17.01 -11.51 -4.68
C LEU A 434 16.24 -11.44 -5.99
N GLY A 435 16.57 -10.46 -6.84
CA GLY A 435 15.92 -10.25 -8.13
C GLY A 435 14.40 -10.11 -8.00
N HIS A 436 13.67 -10.73 -8.93
CA HIS A 436 12.23 -10.56 -9.09
C HIS A 436 11.38 -11.23 -7.98
N MET A 437 11.96 -12.07 -7.12
CA MET A 437 11.22 -12.64 -5.98
C MET A 437 10.63 -11.55 -5.07
N GLN A 438 11.29 -10.39 -5.02
CA GLN A 438 10.85 -9.23 -4.24
C GLN A 438 9.54 -8.61 -4.74
N GLN A 439 9.04 -8.97 -5.93
CA GLN A 439 7.71 -8.48 -6.38
C GLN A 439 6.56 -9.14 -5.61
N GLY A 440 6.82 -10.30 -4.99
CA GLY A 440 5.86 -11.10 -4.28
C GLY A 440 4.90 -11.86 -5.19
N GLY A 441 4.43 -13.01 -4.70
CA GLY A 441 3.44 -13.82 -5.42
C GLY A 441 2.01 -13.37 -5.16
N SER A 442 1.70 -12.97 -3.93
CA SER A 442 0.37 -12.54 -3.51
C SER A 442 0.48 -11.25 -2.70
N PRO A 443 -0.37 -10.24 -2.97
CA PRO A 443 -0.30 -8.97 -2.27
C PRO A 443 -0.57 -9.17 -0.77
N THR A 444 0.13 -8.42 0.08
CA THR A 444 -0.16 -8.37 1.53
C THR A 444 -1.53 -7.74 1.78
N PRO A 445 -2.15 -7.99 2.95
CA PRO A 445 -3.39 -7.30 3.33
C PRO A 445 -3.28 -5.77 3.26
N PHE A 446 -2.09 -5.21 3.55
CA PHE A 446 -1.81 -3.78 3.44
C PHE A 446 -1.98 -3.28 2.00
N ASP A 447 -1.27 -3.88 1.04
CA ASP A 447 -1.34 -3.45 -0.37
C ASP A 447 -2.73 -3.68 -0.98
N ARG A 448 -3.41 -4.78 -0.64
CA ARG A 448 -4.80 -5.03 -1.08
C ARG A 448 -5.74 -3.94 -0.59
N ASN A 449 -5.63 -3.58 0.68
CA ASN A 449 -6.51 -2.62 1.32
C ASN A 449 -6.20 -1.18 0.87
N MET A 450 -4.92 -0.83 0.78
CA MET A 450 -4.46 0.46 0.28
C MET A 450 -4.92 0.69 -1.16
N GLY A 451 -4.70 -0.27 -2.06
CA GLY A 451 -5.12 -0.15 -3.46
C GLY A 451 -6.63 -0.01 -3.59
N THR A 452 -7.38 -0.77 -2.80
CA THR A 452 -8.84 -0.67 -2.74
C THR A 452 -9.31 0.72 -2.33
N LYS A 453 -8.70 1.30 -1.28
CA LYS A 453 -9.02 2.63 -0.75
C LYS A 453 -8.64 3.76 -1.69
N GLN A 454 -7.43 3.72 -2.25
CA GLN A 454 -6.95 4.72 -3.20
C GLN A 454 -7.89 4.79 -4.40
N ALA A 455 -8.20 3.65 -4.99
CA ALA A 455 -9.10 3.58 -6.14
C ALA A 455 -10.52 4.09 -5.83
N ALA A 456 -11.10 3.76 -4.66
CA ALA A 456 -12.42 4.26 -4.28
C ALA A 456 -12.44 5.80 -4.18
N LYS A 457 -11.43 6.38 -3.53
CA LYS A 457 -11.25 7.84 -3.46
C LYS A 457 -11.01 8.47 -4.82
N THR A 458 -10.22 7.82 -5.67
CA THR A 458 -9.98 8.28 -7.03
C THR A 458 -11.28 8.37 -7.83
N VAL A 459 -12.21 7.43 -7.66
CA VAL A 459 -13.53 7.53 -8.31
C VAL A 459 -14.30 8.75 -7.80
N GLU A 460 -14.38 8.95 -6.48
CA GLU A 460 -15.06 10.12 -5.89
C GLU A 460 -14.52 11.43 -6.48
N TRP A 461 -13.19 11.58 -6.50
CA TRP A 461 -12.54 12.76 -7.05
C TRP A 461 -12.74 12.94 -8.55
N ILE A 462 -12.63 11.85 -9.34
CA ILE A 462 -12.84 11.92 -10.80
C ILE A 462 -14.23 12.48 -11.09
N ILE A 463 -15.23 12.04 -10.33
CA ILE A 463 -16.61 12.48 -10.50
C ILE A 463 -16.78 13.94 -10.12
N GLU A 464 -16.17 14.40 -9.03
CA GLU A 464 -16.19 15.81 -8.66
C GLU A 464 -15.59 16.67 -9.78
N GLN A 465 -14.47 16.24 -10.36
CA GLN A 465 -13.85 16.93 -11.49
C GLN A 465 -14.74 16.90 -12.75
N LEU A 466 -15.36 15.76 -13.06
CA LEU A 466 -16.25 15.63 -14.21
C LEU A 466 -17.50 16.49 -14.07
N LYS A 467 -18.08 16.62 -12.88
CA LYS A 467 -19.21 17.54 -12.64
C LYS A 467 -18.87 19.00 -12.88
N ILE A 468 -17.62 19.39 -12.64
CA ILE A 468 -17.13 20.76 -12.83
C ILE A 468 -16.78 21.03 -14.30
N HIS A 469 -16.18 20.04 -14.98
CA HIS A 469 -15.54 20.24 -16.28
C HIS A 469 -16.27 19.61 -17.47
N CYS A 470 -17.31 18.80 -17.25
CA CYS A 470 -18.15 18.25 -18.31
C CYS A 470 -19.18 19.27 -18.78
N LYS A 471 -19.30 19.43 -20.09
CA LYS A 471 -20.29 20.29 -20.74
C LYS A 471 -21.57 19.50 -21.05
N GLU A 472 -22.63 20.22 -21.42
CA GLU A 472 -23.93 19.64 -21.80
C GLU A 472 -23.85 18.69 -23.01
N ASP A 473 -22.88 18.90 -23.90
CA ASP A 473 -22.62 18.04 -25.07
C ASP A 473 -21.86 16.74 -24.71
N GLY A 474 -21.52 16.53 -23.43
CA GLY A 474 -20.74 15.40 -22.93
C GLY A 474 -19.23 15.52 -23.13
N SER A 475 -18.74 16.60 -23.76
CA SER A 475 -17.31 16.88 -23.87
C SER A 475 -16.75 17.38 -22.53
N VAL A 476 -15.50 17.03 -22.25
CA VAL A 476 -14.81 17.43 -21.01
C VAL A 476 -13.66 18.36 -21.35
N TYR A 477 -13.54 19.45 -20.60
CA TYR A 477 -12.40 20.37 -20.72
C TYR A 477 -11.87 20.76 -19.35
N ALA A 478 -11.00 19.90 -18.81
CA ALA A 478 -10.28 20.06 -17.57
C ALA A 478 -8.82 20.44 -17.87
N ASN A 479 -8.56 21.75 -18.04
CA ASN A 479 -7.24 22.28 -18.37
C ASN A 479 -6.62 23.07 -17.20
N THR A 480 -6.79 22.56 -15.98
CA THR A 480 -6.19 23.13 -14.76
C THR A 480 -5.14 22.17 -14.20
N PRO A 481 -4.11 22.65 -13.48
CA PRO A 481 -3.16 21.78 -12.77
C PRO A 481 -3.86 20.77 -11.85
N GLU A 482 -4.94 21.19 -11.20
CA GLU A 482 -5.71 20.40 -10.24
C GLU A 482 -6.49 19.27 -10.91
N SER A 483 -6.61 19.24 -12.24
CA SER A 483 -7.27 18.14 -12.96
C SER A 483 -6.31 17.02 -13.38
N ALA A 484 -5.01 17.13 -13.09
CA ALA A 484 -4.03 16.08 -13.31
C ALA A 484 -3.18 15.87 -12.05
N VAL A 485 -3.43 14.78 -11.33
CA VAL A 485 -2.94 14.62 -9.94
C VAL A 485 -2.35 13.24 -9.65
N MET A 486 -1.45 13.20 -8.67
CA MET A 486 -0.99 11.99 -7.99
C MET A 486 -1.87 11.73 -6.76
N MET A 487 -2.45 10.54 -6.62
CA MET A 487 -3.15 10.06 -5.43
C MET A 487 -2.13 9.40 -4.48
N GLY A 488 -1.53 10.21 -3.62
CA GLY A 488 -0.52 9.77 -2.66
C GLY A 488 -1.06 9.60 -1.24
N VAL A 489 -0.32 8.85 -0.42
CA VAL A 489 -0.51 8.81 1.03
C VAL A 489 0.59 9.65 1.66
N VAL A 490 0.22 10.70 2.40
CA VAL A 490 1.16 11.56 3.12
C VAL A 490 0.72 11.60 4.58
N ARG A 491 1.59 11.13 5.49
CA ARG A 491 1.27 10.83 6.88
C ARG A 491 0.14 9.82 7.00
N ARG A 492 -1.09 10.28 7.20
CA ARG A 492 -2.31 9.44 7.24
C ARG A 492 -3.33 9.81 6.17
N GLN A 493 -3.09 10.88 5.44
CA GLN A 493 -4.07 11.47 4.53
C GLN A 493 -3.82 10.98 3.11
N TYR A 494 -4.92 10.74 2.41
CA TYR A 494 -4.91 10.52 0.97
C TYR A 494 -4.99 11.89 0.31
N ARG A 495 -3.92 12.30 -0.36
CA ARG A 495 -3.77 13.63 -0.95
C ARG A 495 -3.71 13.51 -2.47
N PHE A 496 -4.48 14.36 -3.14
CA PHE A 496 -4.36 14.58 -4.57
C PHE A 496 -3.42 15.77 -4.79
N THR A 497 -2.23 15.52 -5.32
CA THR A 497 -1.23 16.55 -5.56
C THR A 497 -1.06 16.75 -7.07
N PRO A 498 -1.18 17.97 -7.62
CA PRO A 498 -0.97 18.24 -9.03
C PRO A 498 0.38 17.69 -9.54
N LEU A 499 0.37 17.01 -10.68
CA LEU A 499 1.58 16.37 -11.24
C LEU A 499 2.69 17.40 -11.53
N VAL A 500 2.28 18.59 -11.97
CA VAL A 500 3.22 19.69 -12.29
C VAL A 500 3.93 20.25 -11.05
N GLU A 501 3.30 20.20 -9.87
CA GLU A 501 3.92 20.64 -8.61
C GLU A 501 5.03 19.67 -8.18
N LEU A 502 4.79 18.37 -8.37
CA LEU A 502 5.73 17.31 -8.00
C LEU A 502 7.05 17.36 -8.79
N LYS A 503 7.10 18.05 -9.94
CA LYS A 503 8.34 18.26 -10.69
C LYS A 503 9.45 18.85 -9.83
N LYS A 504 9.12 19.81 -8.96
CA LYS A 504 10.08 20.49 -8.08
C LYS A 504 10.70 19.53 -7.06
N GLU A 505 9.92 18.53 -6.64
CA GLU A 505 10.31 17.48 -5.70
C GLU A 505 10.90 16.24 -6.39
N THR A 506 11.03 16.24 -7.72
CA THR A 506 11.48 15.08 -8.49
C THR A 506 12.92 15.25 -8.96
N ASN A 507 13.71 14.19 -8.81
CA ASN A 507 14.91 13.99 -9.60
C ASN A 507 14.61 13.03 -10.76
N PHE A 508 14.55 13.55 -11.98
CA PHE A 508 14.20 12.77 -13.17
C PHE A 508 15.32 11.88 -13.69
N GLU A 509 16.58 12.24 -13.42
CA GLU A 509 17.74 11.47 -13.88
C GLU A 509 17.85 10.15 -13.10
N GLN A 510 17.85 10.24 -11.77
CA GLN A 510 17.90 9.05 -10.91
C GLN A 510 16.50 8.48 -10.59
N ARG A 511 15.43 9.16 -11.00
CA ARG A 511 14.03 8.69 -10.88
C ARG A 511 13.61 8.47 -9.43
N ILE A 512 13.91 9.43 -8.58
CA ILE A 512 13.61 9.41 -7.14
C ILE A 512 13.05 10.76 -6.69
N PRO A 513 12.29 10.81 -5.58
CA PRO A 513 11.94 12.07 -4.92
C PRO A 513 13.18 12.70 -4.28
N LYS A 514 13.22 14.03 -4.19
CA LYS A 514 14.31 14.76 -3.52
C LYS A 514 14.28 14.59 -1.99
N HIS A 515 13.08 14.42 -1.43
CA HIS A 515 12.87 14.21 -0.01
C HIS A 515 12.23 12.84 0.22
N GLN A 516 12.88 12.02 1.05
CA GLN A 516 12.47 10.65 1.32
C GLN A 516 12.35 10.45 2.83
N TRP A 517 11.12 10.25 3.31
CA TRP A 517 10.80 10.22 4.74
C TRP A 517 11.56 9.15 5.52
N TRP A 518 11.96 8.05 4.87
CA TRP A 518 12.57 6.88 5.50
C TRP A 518 14.07 7.04 5.75
N LEU A 519 14.71 8.08 5.20
CA LEU A 519 16.12 8.37 5.47
C LEU A 519 16.38 8.69 6.94
N LYS A 520 15.40 9.25 7.64
CA LYS A 520 15.48 9.48 9.11
C LYS A 520 15.54 8.18 9.93
N LEU A 521 15.23 7.02 9.34
CA LEU A 521 15.35 5.72 10.01
C LEU A 521 16.79 5.17 9.94
N ARG A 522 17.68 5.80 9.17
CA ARG A 522 19.07 5.34 8.98
C ARG A 522 19.89 5.34 10.28
N PRO A 523 19.83 6.37 11.13
CA PRO A 523 20.54 6.34 12.41
C PRO A 523 20.03 5.22 13.32
N LEU A 524 18.72 4.97 13.35
CA LEU A 524 18.15 3.87 14.13
C LEU A 524 18.68 2.50 13.67
N LEU A 525 18.77 2.27 12.36
CA LEU A 525 19.38 1.06 11.80
C LEU A 525 20.82 0.89 12.27
N ARG A 526 21.63 1.96 12.20
CA ARG A 526 23.04 1.95 12.63
C ARG A 526 23.20 1.68 14.12
N ILE A 527 22.40 2.31 14.97
CA ILE A 527 22.42 2.12 16.44
C ILE A 527 22.08 0.68 16.80
N LEU A 528 21.01 0.12 16.22
CA LEU A 528 20.61 -1.26 16.47
C LEU A 528 21.63 -2.28 15.94
N ALA A 529 22.42 -1.90 14.94
CA ALA A 529 23.56 -2.67 14.44
C ALA A 529 24.85 -2.51 15.28
N LYS A 530 24.83 -1.69 16.34
CA LYS A 530 25.95 -1.30 17.23
C LYS A 530 27.01 -0.41 16.58
N HIS A 531 26.65 0.42 15.61
CA HIS A 531 27.52 1.51 15.16
C HIS A 531 27.29 2.76 16.01
N ASP A 532 28.34 3.54 16.26
CA ASP A 532 28.23 4.85 16.89
C ASP A 532 27.46 5.80 15.97
N SER A 533 26.22 6.13 16.35
CA SER A 533 25.35 7.06 15.61
C SER A 533 24.34 7.68 16.57
N THR A 534 23.92 8.91 16.28
CA THR A 534 22.94 9.65 17.10
C THR A 534 21.54 9.47 16.51
N TYR A 535 20.58 9.02 17.32
CA TYR A 535 19.17 8.98 16.91
C TYR A 535 18.56 10.38 17.05
N GLU A 536 17.91 10.86 16.00
CA GLU A 536 17.12 12.09 16.05
C GLU A 536 15.67 11.74 16.46
N GLU A 537 15.14 12.45 17.45
CA GLU A 537 13.79 12.25 17.99
C GLU A 537 12.73 12.40 16.87
N GLU A 538 11.76 11.48 16.81
CA GLU A 538 10.64 11.57 15.87
C GLU A 538 9.33 12.02 16.56
N GLY A 539 9.22 11.77 17.86
CA GLY A 539 8.02 11.96 18.65
C GLY A 539 7.66 13.42 18.85
N MET A 540 6.42 13.78 18.54
CA MET A 540 5.82 15.01 19.03
C MET A 540 4.86 14.67 20.18
N TYR A 541 4.93 15.43 21.27
CA TYR A 541 3.89 15.43 22.30
C TYR A 541 2.62 16.01 21.69
N MET A 542 1.54 15.24 21.73
CA MET A 542 0.23 15.68 21.24
C MET A 542 -0.86 15.19 22.18
N THR A 543 -1.88 16.01 22.37
CA THR A 543 -3.11 15.59 23.04
C THR A 543 -3.90 14.64 22.14
N VAL A 544 -4.72 13.80 22.75
CA VAL A 544 -5.58 12.87 22.02
C VAL A 544 -6.67 13.63 21.23
N GLU A 545 -7.02 14.85 21.65
CA GLU A 545 -7.85 15.77 20.87
C GLU A 545 -7.14 16.31 19.63
N GLU A 546 -5.87 16.72 19.72
CA GLU A 546 -5.09 17.21 18.56
C GLU A 546 -4.91 16.12 17.51
N VAL A 547 -4.64 14.88 17.93
CA VAL A 547 -4.64 13.73 17.01
C VAL A 547 -6.01 13.59 16.34
N SER A 548 -7.11 13.83 17.06
CA SER A 548 -8.47 13.76 16.52
C SER A 548 -8.80 14.95 15.62
N ARG A 549 -8.32 16.16 15.94
CA ARG A 549 -8.53 17.38 15.15
C ARG A 549 -7.73 17.36 13.86
N LEU A 550 -6.49 16.89 13.88
CA LEU A 550 -5.73 16.58 12.67
C LEU A 550 -6.38 15.42 11.87
N SER A 551 -7.27 14.62 12.49
CA SER A 551 -8.11 13.64 11.77
C SER A 551 -9.34 14.32 11.17
N ASN A 552 -9.73 15.47 11.73
CA ASN A 552 -10.92 16.23 11.40
C ASN A 552 -10.67 17.31 10.33
N ILE A 553 -9.42 17.80 10.21
CA ILE A 553 -8.96 18.70 9.16
C ILE A 553 -8.49 17.83 7.98
N LEU A 554 -9.31 17.78 6.92
CA LEU A 554 -9.19 17.01 5.66
C LEU A 554 -9.76 15.58 5.72
#